data_AF-L5K4X0-F1
#
_entry.id   AF-L5K4X0-F1
#
_cell.length_a   1.000
_cell.length_b   1.000
_cell.length_c   1.000
_cell.angle_alpha   90.00
_cell.angle_beta   90.00
_cell.angle_gamma   90.00
#
_symmetry.space_group_name_H-M   'P 1'
#
loop_
_entity.id
_entity.type
_entity.pdbx_description
1 polymer ?
#
loop_
_entity_poly.entity_id
_entity_poly.type
_entity_poly.pdbx_seq_one_letter_code
_entity_poly.pdbx_strand_id
1 'polypeptide(L)'
;MAKDLTVCSCTLPSSLLKLNQLQGWQLHRIGLLKIPEFIGRFQNLIILDLSRNTISEIPRGIGLLTRLQELILSYNKIKTVPKELSNCVSLEKLELAVNRDISDLPQELGSLIKLTHLDLSMNHFTTIPSAVLNMPALEWLDLGSNRLEQLPDTIERMQNLHTLWLQRNEITCLPETISNMKNLGTLVLSNNKLQDIPLCMEEMTNLRFVNFRDNPLKLEVTLSPSEGIEEEEEELFGLQFMHTYIQESRSRADNQVNCSTTSPISINTDG
;
A
#
# COMPACT_ATOMS: atom_id res chain seq x y z
N MET A 1 -18.90 -25.49 -31.91
CA MET A 1 -18.67 -24.91 -33.25
C MET A 1 -18.09 -23.53 -33.08
N ALA A 2 -16.78 -23.41 -33.27
CA ALA A 2 -16.08 -22.14 -33.34
C ALA A 2 -16.56 -21.39 -34.58
N LYS A 3 -17.09 -20.19 -34.40
CA LYS A 3 -17.21 -19.20 -35.47
C LYS A 3 -16.20 -18.12 -35.16
N ASP A 4 -15.28 -17.93 -36.10
CA ASP A 4 -14.36 -16.82 -36.16
C ASP A 4 -15.08 -15.50 -35.82
N LEU A 5 -14.62 -14.88 -34.74
CA LEU A 5 -15.00 -13.53 -34.31
C LEU A 5 -13.85 -12.57 -34.66
N THR A 6 -13.48 -12.52 -35.94
CA THR A 6 -12.67 -11.44 -36.51
C THR A 6 -13.59 -10.33 -37.02
N VAL A 7 -14.21 -9.56 -36.11
CA VAL A 7 -14.79 -8.23 -36.41
C VAL A 7 -14.70 -7.31 -35.17
N CYS A 8 -13.71 -6.42 -35.17
CA CYS A 8 -13.73 -5.02 -34.69
C CYS A 8 -14.62 -4.57 -33.50
N SER A 9 -14.55 -5.22 -32.33
CA SER A 9 -14.87 -4.48 -31.10
C SER A 9 -14.10 -5.02 -29.90
N CYS A 10 -13.03 -4.34 -29.48
CA CYS A 10 -12.30 -4.65 -28.25
C CYS A 10 -13.09 -4.19 -26.99
N THR A 11 -14.38 -4.50 -26.95
CA THR A 11 -15.28 -4.26 -25.81
C THR A 11 -16.29 -5.41 -25.72
N LEU A 12 -16.93 -5.55 -24.57
CA LEU A 12 -17.94 -6.57 -24.34
C LEU A 12 -19.20 -6.27 -25.16
N PRO A 13 -19.77 -7.24 -25.91
CA PRO A 13 -20.94 -7.00 -26.74
C PRO A 13 -22.23 -6.95 -25.91
N SER A 14 -23.19 -6.13 -26.33
CA SER A 14 -24.50 -5.98 -25.66
C SER A 14 -25.33 -7.28 -25.60
N SER A 15 -25.02 -8.26 -26.46
CA SER A 15 -25.63 -9.60 -26.40
C SER A 15 -25.45 -10.30 -25.05
N LEU A 16 -24.41 -9.94 -24.28
CA LEU A 16 -24.15 -10.46 -22.93
C LEU A 16 -25.21 -10.04 -21.91
N LEU A 17 -26.03 -9.03 -22.20
CA LEU A 17 -27.12 -8.60 -21.31
C LEU A 17 -28.13 -9.73 -20.98
N LYS A 18 -28.15 -10.81 -21.77
CA LYS A 18 -28.92 -12.03 -21.50
C LYS A 18 -28.40 -12.82 -20.29
N LEU A 19 -27.15 -12.61 -19.89
CA LEU A 19 -26.46 -13.33 -18.81
C LEU A 19 -26.52 -12.55 -17.47
N ASN A 20 -27.62 -11.86 -17.20
CA ASN A 20 -27.79 -10.99 -16.03
C ASN A 20 -27.88 -11.71 -14.67
N GLN A 21 -27.86 -13.05 -14.67
CA GLN A 21 -27.84 -13.87 -13.46
C GLN A 21 -26.42 -14.28 -13.03
N LEU A 22 -25.40 -14.01 -13.85
CA LEU A 22 -24.03 -14.40 -13.52
C LEU A 22 -23.52 -13.60 -12.32
N GLN A 23 -22.80 -14.31 -11.44
CA GLN A 23 -22.20 -13.76 -10.23
C GLN A 23 -20.69 -13.54 -10.38
N GLY A 24 -20.03 -14.30 -11.26
CA GLY A 24 -18.58 -14.21 -11.47
C GLY A 24 -18.25 -14.04 -12.94
N TRP A 25 -17.53 -12.98 -13.27
CA TRP A 25 -16.97 -12.74 -14.60
C TRP A 25 -15.46 -12.76 -14.53
N GLN A 26 -14.83 -13.75 -15.17
CA GLN A 26 -13.38 -13.88 -15.30
C GLN A 26 -13.00 -13.63 -16.76
N LEU A 27 -12.62 -12.40 -17.06
CA LEU A 27 -12.36 -11.89 -18.40
C LEU A 27 -10.92 -11.37 -18.51
N HIS A 28 -9.97 -12.10 -17.91
CA HIS A 28 -8.56 -11.72 -17.92
C HIS A 28 -7.90 -12.05 -19.27
N ARG A 29 -6.93 -11.22 -19.72
CA ARG A 29 -6.10 -11.50 -20.91
C ARG A 29 -6.87 -11.66 -22.25
N ILE A 30 -7.97 -10.94 -22.45
CA ILE A 30 -8.75 -11.01 -23.71
C ILE A 30 -8.62 -9.77 -24.59
N GLY A 31 -7.76 -8.81 -24.23
CA GLY A 31 -7.49 -7.62 -25.04
C GLY A 31 -8.61 -6.58 -25.02
N LEU A 32 -9.40 -6.51 -23.94
CA LEU A 32 -10.40 -5.45 -23.79
C LEU A 32 -9.73 -4.07 -23.76
N LEU A 33 -10.26 -3.12 -24.53
CA LEU A 33 -9.86 -1.71 -24.50
C LEU A 33 -10.75 -0.90 -23.55
N LYS A 34 -12.02 -1.29 -23.37
CA LYS A 34 -13.01 -0.55 -22.59
C LYS A 34 -14.01 -1.48 -21.93
N ILE A 35 -14.40 -1.13 -20.70
CA ILE A 35 -15.57 -1.68 -20.02
C ILE A 35 -16.78 -0.86 -20.50
N PRO A 36 -17.83 -1.49 -21.05
CA PRO A 36 -18.99 -0.74 -21.52
C PRO A 36 -19.84 -0.22 -20.35
N GLU A 37 -20.50 0.93 -20.54
CA GLU A 37 -21.36 1.55 -19.52
C GLU A 37 -22.48 0.62 -19.02
N PHE A 38 -22.95 -0.28 -19.88
CA PHE A 38 -23.99 -1.25 -19.51
C PHE A 38 -23.51 -2.31 -18.52
N ILE A 39 -22.23 -2.33 -18.11
CA ILE A 39 -21.73 -3.23 -17.06
C ILE A 39 -22.60 -3.14 -15.79
N GLY A 40 -23.14 -1.96 -15.48
CA GLY A 40 -24.05 -1.77 -14.35
C GLY A 40 -25.38 -2.52 -14.42
N ARG A 41 -25.69 -3.19 -15.54
CA ARG A 41 -26.87 -4.06 -15.70
C ARG A 41 -26.67 -5.43 -15.05
N PHE A 42 -25.44 -5.84 -14.75
CA PHE A 42 -25.13 -7.13 -14.14
C PHE A 42 -25.14 -7.05 -12.61
N GLN A 43 -26.26 -6.61 -12.04
CA GLN A 43 -26.41 -6.30 -10.60
C GLN A 43 -26.23 -7.51 -9.66
N ASN A 44 -26.19 -8.72 -10.20
CA ASN A 44 -25.90 -9.95 -9.45
C ASN A 44 -24.40 -10.28 -9.37
N LEU A 45 -23.53 -9.50 -10.03
CA LEU A 45 -22.09 -9.72 -9.96
C LEU A 45 -21.57 -9.56 -8.54
N ILE A 46 -20.79 -10.55 -8.14
CA ILE A 46 -20.04 -10.66 -6.90
C ILE A 46 -18.55 -10.51 -7.20
N ILE A 47 -18.06 -11.12 -8.30
CA ILE A 47 -16.66 -11.08 -8.71
C ILE A 47 -16.57 -10.60 -10.15
N LEU A 48 -15.74 -9.58 -10.38
CA LEU A 48 -15.40 -9.08 -11.72
C LEU A 48 -13.89 -8.99 -11.87
N ASP A 49 -13.31 -9.97 -12.55
CA ASP A 49 -11.90 -9.97 -12.95
C ASP A 49 -11.75 -9.55 -14.41
N LEU A 50 -11.12 -8.39 -14.59
CA LEU A 50 -10.80 -7.76 -15.86
C LEU A 50 -9.28 -7.54 -15.98
N SER A 51 -8.48 -8.28 -15.21
CA SER A 51 -7.04 -8.11 -15.16
C SER A 51 -6.36 -8.41 -16.50
N ARG A 52 -5.17 -7.84 -16.70
CA ARG A 52 -4.31 -8.10 -17.88
C ARG A 52 -5.02 -7.83 -19.21
N ASN A 53 -5.77 -6.74 -19.27
CA ASN A 53 -6.35 -6.22 -20.50
C ASN A 53 -5.62 -4.91 -20.88
N THR A 54 -6.27 -4.07 -21.68
CA THR A 54 -5.77 -2.77 -22.11
C THR A 54 -6.77 -1.65 -21.77
N ILE A 55 -7.55 -1.86 -20.70
CA ILE A 55 -8.63 -0.97 -20.28
C ILE A 55 -8.04 0.36 -19.83
N SER A 56 -8.53 1.47 -20.38
CA SER A 56 -8.05 2.82 -20.02
C SER A 56 -8.96 3.58 -19.05
N GLU A 57 -10.22 3.16 -18.93
CA GLU A 57 -11.25 3.85 -18.15
C GLU A 57 -12.19 2.86 -17.48
N ILE A 58 -12.61 3.20 -16.26
CA ILE A 58 -13.70 2.51 -15.55
C ILE A 58 -14.96 3.38 -15.74
N PRO A 59 -16.05 2.84 -16.33
CA PRO A 59 -17.29 3.58 -16.54
C PRO A 59 -17.99 3.89 -15.23
N ARG A 60 -18.79 4.96 -15.20
CA ARG A 60 -19.59 5.35 -14.02
C ARG A 60 -20.58 4.26 -13.63
N GLY A 61 -21.09 3.52 -14.63
CA GLY A 61 -21.96 2.36 -14.46
C GLY A 61 -21.41 1.26 -13.55
N ILE A 62 -20.10 1.24 -13.24
CA ILE A 62 -19.54 0.33 -12.23
C ILE A 62 -20.24 0.49 -10.87
N GLY A 63 -20.62 1.72 -10.52
CA GLY A 63 -21.27 2.04 -9.25
C GLY A 63 -22.67 1.46 -9.08
N LEU A 64 -23.24 0.85 -10.13
CA LEU A 64 -24.52 0.15 -10.04
C LEU A 64 -24.36 -1.30 -9.53
N LEU A 65 -23.14 -1.81 -9.41
CA LEU A 65 -22.85 -3.17 -8.96
C LEU A 65 -22.77 -3.25 -7.43
N THR A 66 -23.88 -2.98 -6.75
CA THR A 66 -23.93 -2.88 -5.28
C THR A 66 -23.64 -4.20 -4.54
N ARG A 67 -23.70 -5.34 -5.23
CA ARG A 67 -23.37 -6.69 -4.72
C ARG A 67 -21.92 -7.12 -5.01
N LEU A 68 -21.16 -6.31 -5.75
CA LEU A 68 -19.78 -6.63 -6.10
C LEU A 68 -18.92 -6.66 -4.84
N GLN A 69 -18.24 -7.78 -4.62
CA GLN A 69 -17.32 -8.00 -3.51
C GLN A 69 -15.86 -7.92 -3.97
N GLU A 70 -15.55 -8.38 -5.18
CA GLU A 70 -14.20 -8.37 -5.71
C GLU A 70 -14.14 -7.71 -7.09
N LEU A 71 -13.30 -6.68 -7.21
CA LEU A 71 -13.00 -6.01 -8.47
C LEU A 71 -11.49 -6.09 -8.75
N ILE A 72 -11.12 -6.87 -9.77
CA ILE A 72 -9.72 -7.08 -10.14
C ILE A 72 -9.47 -6.40 -11.49
N LEU A 73 -8.69 -5.32 -11.46
CA LEU A 73 -8.36 -4.47 -12.60
C LEU A 73 -6.84 -4.32 -12.81
N SER A 74 -6.05 -5.15 -12.12
CA SER A 74 -4.59 -5.17 -12.22
C SER A 74 -4.10 -5.40 -13.66
N TYR A 75 -2.94 -4.86 -14.01
CA TYR A 75 -2.33 -4.96 -15.35
C TYR A 75 -3.23 -4.41 -16.47
N ASN A 76 -3.69 -3.17 -16.32
CA ASN A 76 -4.43 -2.43 -17.35
C ASN A 76 -3.71 -1.09 -17.65
N LYS A 77 -4.43 -0.10 -18.22
CA LYS A 77 -3.93 1.25 -18.51
C LYS A 77 -4.85 2.32 -17.89
N ILE A 78 -5.47 1.99 -16.77
CA ILE A 78 -6.45 2.85 -16.10
C ILE A 78 -5.73 4.08 -15.59
N LYS A 79 -6.30 5.26 -15.86
CA LYS A 79 -5.74 6.53 -15.41
C LYS A 79 -6.43 7.09 -14.18
N THR A 80 -7.75 6.89 -14.11
CA THR A 80 -8.60 7.43 -13.04
C THR A 80 -9.62 6.40 -12.60
N VAL A 81 -9.93 6.44 -11.31
CA VAL A 81 -11.02 5.68 -10.71
C VAL A 81 -12.23 6.61 -10.58
N PRO A 82 -13.43 6.24 -11.06
CA PRO A 82 -14.63 7.06 -10.92
C PRO A 82 -15.10 7.05 -9.47
N LYS A 83 -15.58 8.20 -8.98
CA LYS A 83 -16.15 8.29 -7.62
C LYS A 83 -17.32 7.34 -7.42
N GLU A 84 -18.07 7.03 -8.49
CA GLU A 84 -19.20 6.10 -8.46
C GLU A 84 -18.83 4.70 -7.99
N LEU A 85 -17.54 4.32 -8.03
CA LEU A 85 -17.07 3.07 -7.42
C LEU A 85 -17.40 3.00 -5.91
N SER A 86 -17.51 4.14 -5.22
CA SER A 86 -17.92 4.21 -3.81
C SER A 86 -19.32 3.64 -3.56
N ASN A 87 -20.17 3.53 -4.59
CA ASN A 87 -21.50 2.95 -4.49
C ASN A 87 -21.49 1.40 -4.45
N CYS A 88 -20.34 0.77 -4.70
CA CYS A 88 -20.16 -0.67 -4.54
C CYS A 88 -20.01 -1.01 -3.04
N VAL A 89 -21.07 -0.80 -2.28
CA VAL A 89 -21.08 -0.91 -0.80
C VAL A 89 -20.73 -2.30 -0.26
N SER A 90 -20.76 -3.33 -1.11
CA SER A 90 -20.35 -4.70 -0.76
C SER A 90 -18.88 -4.99 -1.08
N LEU A 91 -18.12 -4.04 -1.63
CA LEU A 91 -16.77 -4.28 -2.13
C LEU A 91 -15.81 -4.54 -0.96
N GLU A 92 -15.17 -5.71 -1.01
CA GLU A 92 -14.25 -6.23 0.00
C GLU A 92 -12.80 -6.19 -0.51
N LYS A 93 -12.63 -6.39 -1.83
CA LYS A 93 -11.34 -6.46 -2.49
C LYS A 93 -11.28 -5.60 -3.75
N LEU A 94 -10.27 -4.73 -3.83
CA LEU A 94 -9.99 -3.91 -5.01
C LEU A 94 -8.51 -4.03 -5.39
N GLU A 95 -8.25 -4.57 -6.58
CA GLU A 95 -6.89 -4.63 -7.13
C GLU A 95 -6.75 -3.71 -8.35
N LEU A 96 -5.83 -2.74 -8.26
CA LEU A 96 -5.52 -1.76 -9.30
C LEU A 96 -4.02 -1.74 -9.62
N ALA A 97 -3.30 -2.81 -9.29
CA ALA A 97 -1.87 -2.90 -9.49
C ALA A 97 -1.47 -2.76 -10.97
N VAL A 98 -0.30 -2.19 -11.24
CA VAL A 98 0.29 -2.18 -12.59
C VAL A 98 -0.61 -1.48 -13.64
N ASN A 99 -1.32 -0.42 -13.26
CA ASN A 99 -2.04 0.45 -14.20
C ASN A 99 -1.18 1.62 -14.71
N ARG A 100 -0.04 1.84 -14.04
CA ARG A 100 1.03 2.80 -14.34
C ARG A 100 0.64 4.26 -14.20
N ASP A 101 -0.55 4.69 -14.62
CA ASP A 101 -0.91 6.11 -14.68
C ASP A 101 -1.78 6.59 -13.49
N ILE A 102 -2.22 5.71 -12.59
CA ILE A 102 -3.04 6.11 -11.44
C ILE A 102 -2.15 6.86 -10.43
N SER A 103 -2.54 8.07 -10.07
CA SER A 103 -1.80 8.91 -9.12
C SER A 103 -2.62 9.38 -7.93
N ASP A 104 -3.94 9.18 -7.93
CA ASP A 104 -4.85 9.53 -6.83
C ASP A 104 -6.12 8.67 -6.87
N LEU A 105 -6.90 8.68 -5.79
CA LEU A 105 -8.23 8.07 -5.67
C LEU A 105 -9.27 9.13 -5.26
N PRO A 106 -10.50 9.09 -5.79
CA PRO A 106 -11.57 9.97 -5.33
C PRO A 106 -11.83 9.82 -3.83
N GLN A 107 -12.01 10.94 -3.12
CA GLN A 107 -12.22 10.95 -1.67
C GLN A 107 -13.44 10.09 -1.25
N GLU A 108 -14.45 9.99 -2.12
CA GLU A 108 -15.66 9.20 -1.89
C GLU A 108 -15.38 7.71 -1.64
N LEU A 109 -14.26 7.17 -2.14
CA LEU A 109 -13.88 5.77 -1.89
C LEU A 109 -13.61 5.49 -0.41
N GLY A 110 -13.33 6.51 0.41
CA GLY A 110 -13.23 6.36 1.86
C GLY A 110 -14.53 5.88 2.53
N SER A 111 -15.67 5.91 1.82
CA SER A 111 -16.96 5.39 2.31
C SER A 111 -17.16 3.88 2.12
N LEU A 112 -16.19 3.17 1.53
CA LEU A 112 -16.26 1.72 1.32
C LEU A 112 -16.03 0.97 2.65
N ILE A 113 -17.12 0.78 3.40
CA ILE A 113 -17.08 0.24 4.77
C ILE A 113 -16.69 -1.24 4.88
N LYS A 114 -16.65 -1.97 3.76
CA LYS A 114 -16.28 -3.40 3.72
C LYS A 114 -14.94 -3.68 3.07
N LEU A 115 -14.28 -2.66 2.49
CA LEU A 115 -13.04 -2.88 1.76
C LEU A 115 -11.92 -3.20 2.74
N THR A 116 -11.45 -4.45 2.73
CA THR A 116 -10.37 -4.94 3.60
C THR A 116 -9.04 -5.06 2.86
N HIS A 117 -9.08 -5.24 1.54
CA HIS A 117 -7.89 -5.44 0.71
C HIS A 117 -7.84 -4.44 -0.46
N LEU A 118 -6.74 -3.68 -0.52
CA LEU A 118 -6.49 -2.69 -1.57
C LEU A 118 -5.05 -2.82 -2.11
N ASP A 119 -4.93 -3.17 -3.39
CA ASP A 119 -3.65 -3.19 -4.10
C ASP A 119 -3.55 -2.01 -5.07
N LEU A 120 -2.63 -1.09 -4.77
CA LEU A 120 -2.28 0.09 -5.57
C LEU A 120 -0.82 0.05 -6.05
N SER A 121 -0.16 -1.11 -5.96
CA SER A 121 1.24 -1.25 -6.31
C SER A 121 1.53 -0.95 -7.79
N MET A 122 2.76 -0.54 -8.09
CA MET A 122 3.21 -0.28 -9.47
C MET A 122 2.36 0.77 -10.22
N ASN A 123 2.11 1.91 -9.59
CA ASN A 123 1.39 3.06 -10.13
C ASN A 123 2.25 4.35 -10.02
N HIS A 124 1.63 5.53 -9.95
CA HIS A 124 2.29 6.84 -9.88
C HIS A 124 1.85 7.68 -8.67
N PHE A 125 1.48 7.04 -7.56
CA PHE A 125 1.17 7.74 -6.32
C PHE A 125 2.42 8.44 -5.76
N THR A 126 2.31 9.72 -5.46
CA THR A 126 3.36 10.51 -4.76
C THR A 126 3.04 10.74 -3.29
N THR A 127 1.78 10.56 -2.90
CA THR A 127 1.29 10.56 -1.51
C THR A 127 0.23 9.47 -1.33
N ILE A 128 -0.07 9.12 -0.08
CA ILE A 128 -1.22 8.26 0.24
C ILE A 128 -2.51 9.07 0.06
N PRO A 129 -3.45 8.65 -0.79
CA PRO A 129 -4.70 9.38 -1.00
C PRO A 129 -5.52 9.52 0.28
N SER A 130 -6.19 10.66 0.45
CA SER A 130 -7.05 10.91 1.62
C SER A 130 -8.17 9.87 1.75
N ALA A 131 -8.65 9.32 0.62
CA ALA A 131 -9.63 8.23 0.61
C ALA A 131 -9.14 7.02 1.42
N VAL A 132 -7.88 6.61 1.23
CA VAL A 132 -7.28 5.42 1.86
C VAL A 132 -7.15 5.61 3.37
N LEU A 133 -6.74 6.81 3.81
CA LEU A 133 -6.65 7.15 5.24
C LEU A 133 -8.00 7.09 5.98
N ASN A 134 -9.12 7.09 5.24
CA ASN A 134 -10.47 7.11 5.78
C ASN A 134 -11.20 5.76 5.67
N MET A 135 -10.58 4.72 5.09
CA MET A 135 -11.24 3.43 4.88
C MET A 135 -11.35 2.67 6.22
N PRO A 136 -12.56 2.48 6.77
CA PRO A 136 -12.70 2.05 8.15
C PRO A 136 -12.39 0.56 8.37
N ALA A 137 -12.45 -0.27 7.33
CA ALA A 137 -12.22 -1.72 7.42
C ALA A 137 -10.93 -2.18 6.73
N LEU A 138 -10.08 -1.26 6.28
CA LEU A 138 -8.90 -1.62 5.49
C LEU A 138 -7.86 -2.34 6.37
N GLU A 139 -7.49 -3.56 5.97
CA GLU A 139 -6.59 -4.45 6.71
C GLU A 139 -5.27 -4.68 5.97
N TRP A 140 -5.30 -4.66 4.64
CA TRP A 140 -4.15 -4.90 3.78
C TRP A 140 -4.06 -3.83 2.70
N LEU A 141 -2.91 -3.16 2.63
CA LEU A 141 -2.62 -2.11 1.67
C LEU A 141 -1.24 -2.31 1.05
N ASP A 142 -1.21 -2.40 -0.28
CA ASP A 142 0.04 -2.38 -1.04
C ASP A 142 0.15 -1.12 -1.91
N LEU A 143 1.19 -0.35 -1.63
CA LEU A 143 1.60 0.86 -2.33
C LEU A 143 3.06 0.73 -2.82
N GLY A 144 3.60 -0.47 -2.88
CA GLY A 144 4.95 -0.72 -3.37
C GLY A 144 5.15 -0.31 -4.82
N SER A 145 6.38 0.04 -5.19
CA SER A 145 6.75 0.47 -6.54
C SER A 145 5.95 1.68 -7.03
N ASN A 146 5.78 2.68 -6.17
CA ASN A 146 5.20 3.99 -6.48
C ASN A 146 6.29 5.08 -6.39
N ARG A 147 5.91 6.34 -6.14
CA ARG A 147 6.81 7.49 -6.00
C ARG A 147 6.55 8.23 -4.69
N LEU A 148 6.13 7.52 -3.64
CA LEU A 148 5.81 8.13 -2.35
C LEU A 148 7.07 8.76 -1.76
N GLU A 149 7.04 10.06 -1.51
CA GLU A 149 8.17 10.79 -0.93
C GLU A 149 8.10 10.82 0.61
N GLN A 150 6.89 10.80 1.16
CA GLN A 150 6.63 10.86 2.60
C GLN A 150 5.32 10.12 2.95
N LEU A 151 5.22 9.71 4.22
CA LEU A 151 3.96 9.28 4.81
C LEU A 151 3.34 10.48 5.56
N PRO A 152 2.01 10.67 5.50
CA PRO A 152 1.36 11.78 6.19
C PRO A 152 1.36 11.58 7.71
N ASP A 153 1.40 12.67 8.48
CA ASP A 153 1.27 12.63 9.95
C ASP A 153 -0.08 12.10 10.45
N THR A 154 -1.02 11.82 9.54
CA THR A 154 -2.34 11.24 9.82
C THR A 154 -2.42 9.75 9.45
N ILE A 155 -1.28 9.08 9.25
CA ILE A 155 -1.19 7.66 8.92
C ILE A 155 -1.88 6.77 9.97
N GLU A 156 -1.90 7.22 11.23
CA GLU A 156 -2.53 6.55 12.36
C GLU A 156 -4.04 6.40 12.19
N ARG A 157 -4.69 7.12 11.28
CA ARG A 157 -6.12 6.97 11.02
C ARG A 157 -6.49 5.59 10.48
N MET A 158 -5.55 4.87 9.88
CA MET A 158 -5.73 3.50 9.37
C MET A 158 -5.66 2.47 10.51
N GLN A 159 -6.58 2.59 11.48
CA GLN A 159 -6.53 1.84 12.74
C GLN A 159 -6.68 0.31 12.58
N ASN A 160 -7.32 -0.17 11.52
CA ASN A 160 -7.50 -1.61 11.26
C ASN A 160 -6.42 -2.21 10.34
N LEU A 161 -5.43 -1.41 9.91
CA LEU A 161 -4.44 -1.89 8.96
C LEU A 161 -3.44 -2.83 9.65
N HIS A 162 -3.33 -4.05 9.13
CA HIS A 162 -2.42 -5.09 9.61
C HIS A 162 -1.17 -5.18 8.75
N THR A 163 -1.30 -4.95 7.44
CA THR A 163 -0.19 -5.09 6.48
C THR A 163 -0.08 -3.84 5.62
N LEU A 164 1.11 -3.25 5.62
CA LEU A 164 1.45 -2.08 4.81
C LEU A 164 2.73 -2.34 4.00
N TRP A 165 2.58 -2.40 2.69
CA TRP A 165 3.69 -2.57 1.75
C TRP A 165 4.02 -1.24 1.06
N LEU A 166 5.26 -0.78 1.26
CA LEU A 166 5.77 0.51 0.79
C LEU A 166 7.13 0.37 0.09
N GLN A 167 7.56 -0.86 -0.23
CA GLN A 167 8.85 -1.12 -0.87
C GLN A 167 8.97 -0.41 -2.22
N ARG A 168 10.19 -0.04 -2.62
CA ARG A 168 10.46 0.64 -3.90
C ARG A 168 9.67 1.95 -4.05
N ASN A 169 9.81 2.82 -3.07
CA ASN A 169 9.30 4.20 -3.11
C ASN A 169 10.46 5.18 -2.87
N GLU A 170 10.16 6.44 -2.63
CA GLU A 170 11.12 7.53 -2.44
C GLU A 170 11.09 8.08 -1.00
N ILE A 171 10.61 7.28 -0.04
CA ILE A 171 10.29 7.74 1.32
C ILE A 171 11.57 8.10 2.07
N THR A 172 11.66 9.34 2.56
CA THR A 172 12.87 9.84 3.24
C THR A 172 12.85 9.70 4.76
N CYS A 173 11.65 9.71 5.36
CA CYS A 173 11.44 9.59 6.80
C CYS A 173 10.07 8.97 7.11
N LEU A 174 9.93 8.44 8.32
CA LEU A 174 8.67 7.97 8.87
C LEU A 174 8.16 8.98 9.92
N PRO A 175 6.86 9.30 9.95
CA PRO A 175 6.28 10.20 10.94
C PRO A 175 6.22 9.54 12.31
N GLU A 176 6.28 10.32 13.40
CA GLU A 176 6.19 9.77 14.75
C GLU A 176 4.85 9.07 15.02
N THR A 177 3.78 9.50 14.35
CA THR A 177 2.44 8.93 14.48
C THR A 177 2.32 7.49 13.96
N ILE A 178 3.34 6.95 13.27
CA ILE A 178 3.36 5.54 12.88
C ILE A 178 3.27 4.60 14.09
N SER A 179 3.78 5.00 15.26
CA SER A 179 3.68 4.21 16.50
C SER A 179 2.24 4.07 17.03
N ASN A 180 1.31 4.90 16.54
CA ASN A 180 -0.11 4.87 16.87
C ASN A 180 -0.92 3.89 16.01
N MET A 181 -0.32 3.26 15.00
CA MET A 181 -0.95 2.20 14.19
C MET A 181 -0.96 0.87 14.96
N LYS A 182 -1.84 0.75 15.96
CA LYS A 182 -1.77 -0.34 16.96
C LYS A 182 -2.01 -1.74 16.39
N ASN A 183 -2.66 -1.90 15.25
CA ASN A 183 -2.88 -3.22 14.63
C ASN A 183 -1.84 -3.59 13.57
N LEU A 184 -0.88 -2.71 13.26
CA LEU A 184 0.09 -2.95 12.21
C LEU A 184 1.07 -4.06 12.61
N GLY A 185 0.97 -5.19 11.91
CA GLY A 185 1.82 -6.37 12.12
C GLY A 185 2.94 -6.50 11.09
N THR A 186 2.76 -5.98 9.88
CA THR A 186 3.73 -6.09 8.79
C THR A 186 3.95 -4.74 8.13
N LEU A 187 5.21 -4.28 8.11
CA LEU A 187 5.63 -3.03 7.49
C LEU A 187 6.84 -3.25 6.56
N VAL A 188 6.63 -3.16 5.25
CA VAL A 188 7.70 -3.38 4.26
C VAL A 188 8.16 -2.04 3.69
N LEU A 189 9.40 -1.64 3.97
CA LEU A 189 9.98 -0.34 3.58
C LEU A 189 11.25 -0.50 2.74
N SER A 190 11.53 -1.70 2.22
CA SER A 190 12.78 -1.95 1.49
C SER A 190 12.89 -1.13 0.21
N ASN A 191 14.10 -0.77 -0.19
CA ASN A 191 14.36 0.07 -1.37
C ASN A 191 13.62 1.42 -1.29
N ASN A 192 13.91 2.19 -0.24
CA ASN A 192 13.45 3.57 -0.07
C ASN A 192 14.65 4.51 0.14
N LYS A 193 14.40 5.73 0.58
CA LYS A 193 15.42 6.75 0.88
C LYS A 193 15.49 7.06 2.38
N LEU A 194 15.07 6.13 3.24
CA LEU A 194 15.06 6.34 4.69
C LEU A 194 16.49 6.57 5.19
N GLN A 195 16.67 7.68 5.89
CA GLN A 195 17.95 8.01 6.51
C GLN A 195 18.02 7.57 7.98
N ASP A 196 16.88 7.33 8.60
CA ASP A 196 16.79 7.01 10.02
C ASP A 196 15.55 6.17 10.35
N ILE A 197 15.58 5.53 11.52
CA ILE A 197 14.45 4.81 12.11
C ILE A 197 14.02 5.58 13.36
N PRO A 198 12.76 6.09 13.44
CA PRO A 198 12.33 6.88 14.58
C PRO A 198 12.21 6.03 15.86
N LEU A 199 12.62 6.61 16.99
CA LEU A 199 12.63 5.93 18.30
C LEU A 199 11.25 5.44 18.74
N CYS A 200 10.18 6.11 18.30
CA CYS A 200 8.80 5.74 18.62
C CYS A 200 8.40 4.35 18.10
N MET A 201 9.12 3.80 17.12
CA MET A 201 8.86 2.44 16.62
C MET A 201 9.16 1.35 17.66
N GLU A 202 9.92 1.66 18.72
CA GLU A 202 10.12 0.76 19.86
C GLU A 202 8.80 0.45 20.60
N GLU A 203 7.81 1.34 20.52
CA GLU A 203 6.49 1.17 21.14
C GLU A 203 5.52 0.31 20.31
N MET A 204 5.91 -0.09 19.09
CA MET A 204 5.08 -0.85 18.15
C MET A 204 5.06 -2.35 18.48
N THR A 205 4.48 -2.70 19.63
CA THR A 205 4.46 -4.07 20.19
C THR A 205 3.74 -5.13 19.33
N ASN A 206 2.86 -4.73 18.42
CA ASN A 206 2.17 -5.66 17.51
C ASN A 206 2.91 -5.88 16.19
N LEU A 207 3.99 -5.14 15.93
CA LEU A 207 4.80 -5.29 14.72
C LEU A 207 5.57 -6.61 14.78
N ARG A 208 5.31 -7.49 13.82
CA ARG A 208 5.92 -8.83 13.71
C ARG A 208 6.94 -8.92 12.60
N PHE A 209 6.75 -8.13 11.55
CA PHE A 209 7.65 -8.07 10.42
C PHE A 209 7.93 -6.62 10.04
N VAL A 210 9.21 -6.28 9.90
CA VAL A 210 9.64 -5.01 9.34
C VAL A 210 10.82 -5.21 8.42
N ASN A 211 10.86 -4.50 7.29
CA ASN A 211 11.97 -4.61 6.35
C ASN A 211 12.48 -3.23 5.94
N PHE A 212 13.70 -2.90 6.38
CA PHE A 212 14.40 -1.65 6.06
C PHE A 212 15.52 -1.83 5.03
N ARG A 213 15.68 -3.00 4.42
CA ARG A 213 16.79 -3.29 3.48
C ARG A 213 16.85 -2.27 2.35
N ASP A 214 18.04 -2.01 1.83
CA ASP A 214 18.26 -1.06 0.73
C ASP A 214 17.73 0.35 1.03
N ASN A 215 18.00 0.86 2.24
CA ASN A 215 17.81 2.26 2.62
C ASN A 215 19.15 2.87 3.05
N PRO A 216 19.40 4.16 2.76
CA PRO A 216 20.62 4.87 3.15
C PRO A 216 20.59 5.29 4.64
N LEU A 217 20.38 4.33 5.56
CA LEU A 217 20.36 4.59 6.99
C LEU A 217 21.72 5.11 7.48
N LYS A 218 21.71 6.12 8.36
CA LYS A 218 22.93 6.80 8.83
C LYS A 218 23.84 5.94 9.69
N LEU A 219 23.25 5.02 10.48
CA LEU A 219 24.01 4.14 11.35
C LEU A 219 24.25 2.80 10.68
N GLU A 220 25.51 2.39 10.63
CA GLU A 220 25.87 1.02 10.31
C GLU A 220 25.67 0.15 11.55
N VAL A 221 24.74 -0.80 11.45
CA VAL A 221 24.41 -1.75 12.52
C VAL A 221 24.62 -3.14 11.96
N THR A 222 25.48 -3.91 12.61
CA THR A 222 25.70 -5.31 12.27
C THR A 222 25.04 -6.18 13.34
N LEU A 223 24.17 -7.08 12.90
CA LEU A 223 23.66 -8.13 13.77
C LEU A 223 24.75 -9.20 13.91
N SER A 224 24.94 -9.70 15.12
CA SER A 224 25.82 -10.85 15.34
C SER A 224 25.26 -12.04 14.55
N PRO A 225 26.10 -12.83 13.84
CA PRO A 225 25.62 -14.00 13.13
C PRO A 225 24.98 -14.95 14.13
N SER A 226 23.68 -15.18 13.97
CA SER A 226 22.97 -16.19 14.74
C SER A 226 23.41 -17.55 14.24
N GLU A 227 23.98 -18.37 15.13
CA GLU A 227 24.33 -19.76 14.81
C GLU A 227 23.03 -20.56 14.63
N GLY A 228 22.76 -21.03 13.41
CA GLY A 228 21.79 -22.11 13.17
C GLY A 228 20.39 -21.72 12.69
N ILE A 229 20.25 -20.65 11.91
CA ILE A 229 18.93 -20.23 11.40
C ILE A 229 18.61 -20.86 10.04
N GLU A 230 17.49 -21.57 9.95
CA GLU A 230 16.83 -22.00 8.70
C GLU A 230 16.15 -20.80 8.00
N GLU A 231 15.93 -20.89 6.69
CA GLU A 231 15.40 -19.81 5.81
C GLU A 231 14.06 -19.18 6.29
N GLU A 232 13.35 -19.80 7.24
CA GLU A 232 12.08 -19.31 7.80
C GLU A 232 12.23 -18.22 8.89
N GLU A 233 13.43 -17.94 9.44
CA GLU A 233 13.61 -16.84 10.42
C GLU A 233 14.10 -15.50 9.80
N GLU A 234 14.05 -15.34 8.47
CA GLU A 234 14.34 -14.04 7.83
C GLU A 234 13.47 -12.89 8.39
N GLU A 235 12.28 -13.22 8.91
CA GLU A 235 11.33 -12.30 9.54
C GLU A 235 11.85 -11.69 10.85
N LEU A 236 12.63 -12.45 11.64
CA LEU A 236 13.17 -12.01 12.93
C LEU A 236 14.30 -10.98 12.79
N PHE A 237 15.06 -11.04 11.69
CA PHE A 237 16.18 -10.13 11.45
C PHE A 237 15.74 -8.67 11.35
N GLY A 238 14.57 -8.42 10.76
CA GLY A 238 14.06 -7.07 10.57
C GLY A 238 13.79 -6.34 11.88
N LEU A 239 13.07 -7.01 12.79
CA LEU A 239 12.76 -6.45 14.11
C LEU A 239 14.00 -6.33 14.99
N GLN A 240 14.85 -7.36 15.00
CA GLN A 240 16.08 -7.31 15.79
C GLN A 240 17.01 -6.20 15.31
N PHE A 241 17.13 -6.01 13.99
CA PHE A 241 17.85 -4.90 13.39
C PHE A 241 17.28 -3.55 13.85
N MET A 242 15.95 -3.39 13.77
CA MET A 242 15.27 -2.17 14.19
C MET A 242 15.57 -1.80 15.65
N HIS A 243 15.42 -2.75 16.58
CA HIS A 243 15.70 -2.52 17.99
C HIS A 243 17.18 -2.20 18.24
N THR A 244 18.10 -2.96 17.61
CA THR A 244 19.55 -2.72 17.75
C THR A 244 19.92 -1.34 17.22
N TYR A 245 19.35 -0.94 16.08
CA TYR A 245 19.55 0.38 15.50
C TYR A 245 19.06 1.50 16.42
N ILE A 246 17.86 1.36 16.99
CA ILE A 246 17.30 2.34 17.94
C ILE A 246 18.19 2.48 19.18
N GLN A 247 18.70 1.37 19.74
CA GLN A 247 19.57 1.40 20.91
C GLN A 247 20.93 2.07 20.63
N GLU A 248 21.56 1.76 19.48
CA GLU A 248 22.80 2.42 19.04
C GLU A 248 22.59 3.93 18.81
N SER A 249 21.44 4.31 18.22
CA SER A 249 21.07 5.71 18.02
C SER A 249 20.98 6.48 19.35
N ARG A 250 20.35 5.89 20.38
CA ARG A 250 20.30 6.47 21.75
C ARG A 250 21.69 6.63 22.34
N SER A 251 22.54 5.59 22.28
CA SER A 251 23.88 5.64 22.86
C SER A 251 24.76 6.74 22.24
N ARG A 252 24.67 6.94 20.91
CA ARG A 252 25.41 8.01 20.23
C ARG A 252 24.92 9.41 20.61
N ALA A 253 23.61 9.59 20.78
CA ALA A 253 23.05 10.84 21.25
C ALA A 253 23.54 11.18 22.67
N ASP A 254 23.52 10.21 23.59
CA ASP A 254 23.98 10.38 24.96
C ASP A 254 25.49 10.70 25.04
N ASN A 255 26.30 10.05 24.21
CA ASN A 255 27.74 10.33 24.13
C ASN A 255 28.05 11.72 23.56
N GLN A 256 27.25 12.23 22.62
CA GLN A 256 27.38 13.60 22.10
C GLN A 256 27.03 14.64 23.16
N VAL A 257 25.99 14.41 23.96
CA VAL A 257 25.59 15.29 25.06
C VAL A 257 26.68 15.31 26.15
N ASN A 258 27.24 14.17 26.53
CA ASN A 258 28.29 14.07 27.56
C ASN A 258 29.63 14.71 27.15
N CYS A 259 30.00 14.67 25.87
CA CYS A 259 31.18 15.40 25.37
C CYS A 259 30.96 16.93 25.31
N SER A 260 29.73 17.40 25.16
CA SER A 260 29.43 18.85 25.09
C SER A 260 29.39 19.55 26.46
N THR A 261 29.19 18.79 27.55
CA THR A 261 29.15 19.31 28.93
C THR A 261 30.50 19.28 29.65
N THR A 262 31.54 18.73 29.03
CA THR A 262 32.90 18.67 29.56
C THR A 262 33.83 19.61 28.77
N SER A 263 33.85 20.89 29.15
CA SER A 263 34.93 21.83 28.81
C SER A 263 35.29 22.68 30.03
N PRO A 264 36.57 23.05 30.21
CA PRO A 264 37.20 22.99 31.53
C PRO A 264 37.01 24.26 32.37
N ILE A 265 37.01 24.04 33.69
CA ILE A 265 37.20 25.04 34.74
C ILE A 265 38.47 25.82 34.45
N SER A 266 38.32 27.12 34.14
CA SER A 266 39.44 28.07 34.12
C SER A 266 39.99 28.24 35.52
N ILE A 267 41.14 27.63 35.77
CA ILE A 267 41.98 27.93 36.93
C ILE A 267 42.53 29.34 36.72
N ASN A 268 41.99 30.33 37.43
CA ASN A 268 42.68 31.60 37.63
C ASN A 268 43.62 31.46 38.82
N THR A 269 44.92 31.33 38.52
CA THR A 269 46.01 31.60 39.46
C THR A 269 46.25 33.10 39.56
N ASP A 270 46.51 33.55 40.79
CA ASP A 270 46.92 34.91 41.19
C ASP A 270 48.03 35.53 40.31
N GLY A 271 47.97 36.85 40.20
CA GLY A 271 49.00 37.74 39.62
C GLY A 271 48.57 39.19 39.63
#